data_AF-A0A352KJ58-F1
#
_entry.id   AF-A0A352KJ58-F1
#
_cell.length_a   1.000
_cell.length_b   1.000
_cell.length_c   1.000
_cell.angle_alpha   90.00
_cell.angle_beta   90.00
_cell.angle_gamma   90.00
#
_symmetry.space_group_name_H-M   'P 1'
#
loop_
_entity.id
_entity.type
_entity.pdbx_description
1 polymer ?
#
loop_
_entity_poly.entity_id
_entity_poly.type
_entity_poly.pdbx_seq_one_letter_code
_entity_poly.pdbx_strand_id
1 'polypeptide(L)'
;LIDVGDLMREVEFKVFSEPAQDNNGRVAMLPVPGGAKLTRKEIDEYTKFVGIYGAKGLAYIKVNDPSQGAAGLQSPILKFLPADVIDSLLQRSGA
;
A
#
# COMPACT_ATOMS: atom_id res chain seq x y z
N LEU A 1 11.53 4.08 3.67
CA LEU A 1 10.75 3.12 2.85
C LEU A 1 10.90 1.75 3.49
N ILE A 2 9.80 1.00 3.57
CA ILE A 2 9.76 -0.30 4.23
C ILE A 2 9.45 -1.33 3.16
N ASP A 3 10.32 -2.33 3.01
CA ASP A 3 10.08 -3.42 2.05
C ASP A 3 8.97 -4.35 2.56
N VAL A 4 8.04 -4.63 1.64
CA VAL A 4 6.88 -5.49 1.88
C VAL A 4 6.68 -6.50 0.74
N GLY A 5 7.68 -6.65 -0.13
CA GLY A 5 7.63 -7.57 -1.27
C GLY A 5 7.35 -9.01 -0.84
N ASP A 6 7.91 -9.45 0.29
CA ASP A 6 7.67 -10.77 0.86
C ASP A 6 6.20 -11.02 1.22
N LEU A 7 5.49 -10.00 1.72
CA LEU A 7 4.04 -10.07 2.01
C LEU A 7 3.17 -10.06 0.74
N MET A 8 3.74 -9.64 -0.38
CA MET A 8 3.02 -9.41 -1.64
C MET A 8 3.21 -10.53 -2.66
N ARG A 9 4.04 -11.54 -2.39
CA ARG A 9 4.36 -12.61 -3.36
C ARG A 9 3.15 -13.45 -3.75
N GLU A 10 2.24 -13.69 -2.81
CA GLU A 10 1.12 -14.61 -2.97
C GLU A 10 -0.25 -13.91 -3.09
N VAL A 11 -0.28 -12.58 -3.09
CA VAL A 11 -1.53 -11.85 -3.27
C VAL A 11 -2.02 -11.96 -4.72
N GLU A 12 -3.33 -12.08 -4.90
CA GLU A 12 -3.95 -12.20 -6.24
C GLU A 12 -3.76 -10.93 -7.09
N PHE A 13 -3.45 -9.80 -6.46
CA PHE A 13 -3.25 -8.54 -7.15
C PHE A 13 -1.90 -8.49 -7.88
N LYS A 14 -1.93 -8.83 -9.17
CA LYS A 14 -0.74 -8.88 -10.05
C LYS A 14 0.15 -7.64 -10.01
N VAL A 15 -0.44 -6.46 -9.81
CA VAL A 15 0.32 -5.20 -9.69
C VAL A 15 1.32 -5.24 -8.53
N PHE A 16 1.07 -6.05 -7.50
CA PHE A 16 2.01 -6.30 -6.42
C PHE A 16 2.74 -7.64 -6.54
N SER A 17 2.06 -8.73 -6.91
CA SER A 17 2.69 -10.05 -6.94
C SER A 17 3.73 -10.21 -8.05
N GLU A 18 3.54 -9.61 -9.23
CA GLU A 18 4.56 -9.63 -10.30
C GLU A 18 5.89 -9.00 -9.85
N PRO A 19 5.94 -7.74 -9.37
CA PRO A 19 7.19 -7.15 -8.89
C PRO A 19 7.72 -7.76 -7.58
N ALA A 20 6.88 -8.43 -6.79
CA ALA A 20 7.33 -9.15 -5.60
C ALA A 20 8.02 -10.49 -5.91
N GLN A 21 7.68 -11.10 -7.05
CA GLN A 21 8.26 -12.37 -7.53
C GLN A 21 9.48 -12.15 -8.43
N ASP A 22 9.61 -10.99 -9.08
CA ASP A 22 10.77 -10.63 -9.89
C ASP A 22 12.01 -10.37 -9.00
N ASN A 23 13.13 -11.01 -9.32
CA ASN A 23 14.41 -10.83 -8.63
C ASN A 23 14.97 -9.40 -8.78
N ASN A 24 14.58 -8.67 -9.83
CA ASN A 24 14.90 -7.27 -10.03
C ASN A 24 13.76 -6.33 -9.62
N GLY A 25 12.65 -6.88 -9.13
CA GLY A 25 11.49 -6.15 -8.67
C GLY A 25 11.59 -5.75 -7.19
N ARG A 26 10.74 -4.81 -6.79
CA ARG A 26 10.61 -4.38 -5.40
C ARG A 26 9.20 -3.87 -5.14
N VAL A 27 8.65 -4.22 -3.97
CA VAL A 27 7.43 -3.60 -3.44
C VAL A 27 7.75 -3.01 -2.07
N ALA A 28 7.68 -1.68 -1.99
CA ALA A 28 7.96 -0.93 -0.78
C ALA A 28 6.78 -0.02 -0.44
N MET A 29 6.54 0.15 0.86
CA MET A 29 5.58 1.10 1.38
C MET A 29 6.27 2.32 2.01
N LEU A 30 5.54 3.44 2.05
CA LEU A 30 5.95 4.67 2.70
C LEU A 30 4.87 5.07 3.72
N PRO A 31 5.10 4.84 5.03
CA PRO A 31 4.24 5.40 6.06
C PRO A 31 4.31 6.92 6.03
N VAL A 32 3.16 7.58 5.99
CA VAL A 32 3.05 9.05 6.03
C VAL A 32 2.33 9.42 7.32
N PRO A 33 3.04 9.91 8.36
CA PRO A 33 2.42 10.33 9.61
C PRO A 33 1.33 11.38 9.36
N GLY A 34 0.11 11.12 9.86
CA GLY A 34 -1.05 12.00 9.61
C GLY A 34 -1.63 11.94 8.19
N GLY A 35 -1.15 11.04 7.33
CA GLY A 35 -1.56 10.92 5.92
C GLY A 35 -3.03 10.54 5.70
N ALA A 36 -3.74 10.06 6.74
CA ALA A 36 -5.18 9.80 6.66
C ALA A 36 -6.00 11.06 6.27
N LYS A 37 -5.47 12.25 6.59
CA LYS A 37 -6.07 13.56 6.28
C LYS A 37 -6.01 13.94 4.80
N LEU A 38 -5.16 13.28 4.00
CA LEU A 38 -5.00 13.59 2.57
C LEU A 38 -6.32 13.43 1.83
N THR A 39 -6.72 14.44 1.08
CA THR A 39 -7.88 14.40 0.21
C THR A 39 -7.64 13.47 -0.98
N ARG A 40 -8.73 13.04 -1.64
CA ARG A 40 -8.59 12.25 -2.87
C ARG A 40 -7.83 13.01 -3.96
N LYS A 41 -8.05 14.33 -4.05
CA LYS A 41 -7.36 15.19 -5.01
C LYS A 41 -5.84 15.19 -4.80
N GLU A 42 -5.38 15.31 -3.56
CA GLU A 42 -3.94 15.27 -3.24
C GLU A 42 -3.33 13.89 -3.59
N ILE A 43 -4.07 12.81 -3.32
CA ILE A 43 -3.63 11.44 -3.71
C ILE A 43 -3.52 11.30 -5.23
N ASP A 44 -4.48 11.83 -5.98
CA ASP A 44 -4.45 11.81 -7.45
C ASP A 44 -3.29 12.67 -8.00
N GLU A 45 -2.97 13.79 -7.35
CA GLU A 45 -1.79 14.62 -7.66
C GLU A 45 -0.48 13.86 -7.39
N TYR A 46 -0.36 13.16 -6.26
CA TYR A 46 0.80 12.29 -5.99
C TYR A 46 0.90 11.12 -6.98
N THR A 47 -0.24 10.57 -7.40
CA THR A 47 -0.27 9.51 -8.43
C THR A 47 0.29 10.03 -9.76
N LYS A 48 -0.06 11.26 -10.16
CA LYS A 48 0.52 11.91 -11.34
C LYS A 48 2.01 12.20 -11.15
N PHE A 49 2.41 12.64 -9.96
CA PHE A 49 3.80 12.92 -9.64
C PHE A 49 4.68 11.66 -9.69
N VAL A 50 4.25 10.51 -9.17
CA VAL A 50 5.06 9.29 -9.34
C VAL A 50 5.07 8.81 -10.80
N GLY A 51 4.02 9.14 -11.56
CA GLY A 51 3.92 8.84 -12.99
C GLY A 51 5.03 9.49 -13.83
N ILE A 52 5.51 10.69 -13.47
CA ILE A 52 6.64 11.33 -14.18
C ILE A 52 7.96 10.56 -14.02
N TYR A 53 8.05 9.68 -13.01
CA TYR A 53 9.19 8.80 -12.79
C TYR A 53 8.97 7.38 -13.34
N GLY A 54 7.90 7.17 -14.12
CA GLY A 54 7.60 5.89 -14.77
C GLY A 54 6.73 4.92 -13.96
N ALA A 55 6.23 5.33 -12.78
CA ALA A 55 5.30 4.51 -12.03
C ALA A 55 3.95 4.42 -12.77
N LYS A 56 3.43 3.20 -12.92
CA LYS A 56 2.13 2.96 -13.58
C LYS A 56 0.92 3.28 -12.68
N GLY A 57 1.16 3.51 -11.39
CA GLY A 57 0.13 3.87 -10.42
C GLY A 57 0.70 4.04 -9.01
N LEU A 58 -0.13 4.56 -8.11
CA LEU A 58 0.18 4.70 -6.70
C LEU A 58 -0.96 4.08 -5.88
N ALA A 59 -0.67 2.93 -5.27
CA ALA A 59 -1.59 2.34 -4.32
C ALA A 59 -1.45 3.07 -2.96
N TYR A 60 -2.56 3.22 -2.25
CA TYR A 60 -2.60 3.87 -0.94
C TYR A 60 -3.49 3.09 0.01
N ILE A 61 -3.20 3.17 1.30
CA ILE A 61 -4.08 2.72 2.39
C ILE A 61 -4.18 3.86 3.38
N LYS A 62 -5.40 4.33 3.65
CA LYS A 62 -5.64 5.25 4.76
C LYS A 62 -5.92 4.46 6.02
N VAL A 63 -5.17 4.75 7.07
CA VAL A 63 -5.39 4.21 8.41
C VAL A 63 -6.17 5.26 9.20
N ASN A 64 -7.49 5.07 9.33
CA ASN A 64 -8.34 5.97 10.11
C ASN A 64 -8.34 5.59 11.59
N ASP A 65 -8.43 4.29 11.88
CA ASP A 65 -8.34 3.74 13.23
C ASP A 65 -7.61 2.38 13.22
N PRO A 66 -6.34 2.31 13.64
CA PRO A 66 -5.58 1.06 13.65
C PRO A 66 -6.13 0.02 14.64
N SER A 67 -6.88 0.46 15.67
CA SER A 67 -7.45 -0.45 16.67
C SER A 67 -8.60 -1.31 16.12
N GLN A 68 -9.19 -0.91 14.99
CA GLN A 68 -10.30 -1.59 14.32
C GLN A 68 -9.83 -2.55 13.22
N GLY A 69 -8.52 -2.77 13.08
CA GLY A 69 -7.94 -3.61 12.02
C GLY A 69 -8.43 -3.17 10.63
N ALA A 70 -8.82 -4.13 9.78
CA ALA A 70 -9.29 -3.86 8.42
C ALA A 70 -10.48 -2.88 8.34
N ALA A 71 -11.36 -2.84 9.36
CA ALA A 71 -12.53 -1.94 9.37
C ALA A 71 -12.14 -0.46 9.55
N GLY A 72 -10.99 -0.20 10.16
CA GLY A 72 -10.43 1.15 10.31
C GLY A 72 -9.61 1.59 9.11
N LEU A 73 -9.51 0.78 8.06
CA LEU A 73 -8.77 1.08 6.84
C LEU A 73 -9.71 1.51 5.71
N GLN A 74 -9.25 2.49 4.93
CA GLN A 74 -9.95 2.93 3.73
C GLN A 74 -9.02 2.88 2.52
N SER A 75 -9.29 1.96 1.60
CA SER A 75 -8.57 1.87 0.33
C SER A 75 -9.24 0.97 -0.70
N PRO A 76 -9.09 1.28 -2.01
CA PRO A 76 -9.58 0.43 -3.09
C PRO A 76 -8.85 -0.92 -3.19
N ILE A 77 -7.64 -1.05 -2.61
CA ILE A 77 -6.84 -2.28 -2.72
C ILE A 77 -7.11 -3.29 -1.61
N LEU A 78 -7.82 -2.92 -0.53
CA LEU A 78 -8.08 -3.81 0.60
C LEU A 78 -8.79 -5.10 0.19
N LYS A 79 -9.70 -5.03 -0.78
CA LYS A 79 -10.42 -6.21 -1.31
C LYS A 79 -9.52 -7.23 -2.01
N PHE A 80 -8.29 -6.86 -2.35
CA PHE A 80 -7.33 -7.74 -3.00
C PHE A 80 -6.22 -8.22 -2.05
N LEU A 81 -6.24 -7.75 -0.80
CA LEU A 81 -5.26 -8.13 0.21
C LEU A 81 -5.91 -9.08 1.23
N PRO A 82 -5.29 -10.24 1.51
CA PRO A 82 -5.66 -11.09 2.62
C PRO A 82 -5.56 -10.36 3.97
N ALA A 83 -6.36 -10.78 4.96
CA ALA A 83 -6.40 -10.13 6.27
C ALA A 83 -5.06 -10.20 7.01
N ASP A 84 -4.38 -11.34 6.94
CA ASP A 84 -3.04 -11.58 7.51
C ASP A 84 -1.96 -10.67 6.89
N VAL A 85 -2.06 -10.39 5.58
CA VAL A 85 -1.19 -9.44 4.89
C VAL A 85 -1.46 -8.03 5.39
N ILE A 86 -2.72 -7.64 5.56
CA ILE A 86 -3.11 -6.32 6.09
C ILE A 86 -2.55 -6.12 7.49
N ASP A 87 -2.72 -7.10 8.39
CA ASP A 87 -2.23 -7.02 9.77
C ASP A 87 -0.69 -6.92 9.80
N SER A 88 -0.01 -7.70 8.95
CA SER A 88 1.45 -7.66 8.81
C SER A 88 1.94 -6.30 8.28
N LEU A 89 1.21 -5.68 7.35
CA LEU A 89 1.51 -4.34 6.86
C LEU A 89 1.39 -3.29 7.97
N LEU A 90 0.31 -3.34 8.76
CA LEU A 90 0.10 -2.41 9.87
C LEU A 90 1.24 -2.50 10.89
N GLN A 91 1.59 -3.72 11.31
CA GLN A 91 2.70 -3.97 12.23
C GLN A 91 4.03 -3.41 11.70
N ARG A 92 4.35 -3.64 10.42
CA ARG A 92 5.59 -3.12 9.82
C ARG A 92 5.57 -1.60 9.64
N SER A 93 4.41 -1.02 9.39
CA SER A 93 4.27 0.42 9.19
C SER A 93 4.41 1.23 10.48
N GLY A 94 4.27 0.57 11.64
CA GLY A 94 4.24 1.22 12.95
C GLY A 94 2.98 2.06 13.17
N ALA A 95 1.91 1.76 12.43
CA ALA A 95 0.62 2.43 12.49
C ALA A 95 -0.33 1.78 13.50
#